data_AF-A0A3Q0J4F1-F1
#
_entry.id   AF-A0A3Q0J4F1-F1
#
_cell.length_a   1.000
_cell.length_b   1.000
_cell.length_c   1.000
_cell.angle_alpha   90.00
_cell.angle_beta   90.00
_cell.angle_gamma   90.00
#
_symmetry.space_group_name_H-M   'P 1'
#
loop_
_entity.id
_entity.type
_entity.pdbx_description
1 polymer ?
#
loop_
_entity_poly.entity_id
_entity_poly.type
_entity_poly.pdbx_seq_one_letter_code
_entity_poly.pdbx_strand_id
1 'polypeptide(L)' 'MAVLLLSHGLKTWHRNWDWQDEYSIFMAGLKVNSRNAKLFNNVGHALESQGKYWEALDYFQKAVSVQGL' A
#
# COMPACT_ATOMS: atom_id res chain seq x y z
N MET A 1 -29.63 -15.12 -3.15
CA MET A 1 -29.09 -14.52 -1.91
C MET A 1 -27.79 -15.19 -1.44
N ALA A 2 -27.76 -16.51 -1.21
CA ALA A 2 -26.55 -17.22 -0.75
C ALA A 2 -25.30 -16.98 -1.62
N VAL A 3 -25.43 -17.01 -2.95
CA VAL A 3 -24.31 -16.77 -3.89
C VAL A 3 -23.74 -15.35 -3.73
N LEU A 4 -24.59 -14.34 -3.56
CA LEU A 4 -24.15 -12.95 -3.36
C LEU A 4 -23.43 -12.78 -2.02
N LEU A 5 -23.92 -13.43 -0.96
CA LEU A 5 -23.28 -13.38 0.36
C LEU A 5 -21.91 -14.08 0.33
N LEU A 6 -21.82 -15.25 -0.31
CA LEU A 6 -20.55 -15.97 -0.46
C LEU A 6 -19.55 -15.18 -1.30
N SER A 7 -19.97 -14.61 -2.44
CA SER A 7 -19.08 -13.84 -3.30
C SER A 7 -18.54 -12.58 -2.62
N HIS A 8 -19.40 -11.84 -1.92
CA HIS A 8 -18.96 -10.67 -1.15
C HIS A 8 -18.13 -11.06 0.08
N GLY A 9 -18.47 -12.16 0.76
CA GLY A 9 -17.71 -12.68 1.89
C GLY A 9 -16.27 -13.06 1.51
N LEU A 10 -16.10 -13.79 0.41
CA LEU A 10 -14.77 -14.15 -0.12
C LEU A 10 -13.95 -12.91 -0.50
N LYS A 11 -14.59 -11.92 -1.15
CA LYS A 11 -13.92 -10.66 -1.53
C LYS A 11 -13.45 -9.87 -0.31
N THR A 12 -14.28 -9.80 0.75
CA THR A 12 -13.90 -9.15 2.02
C THR A 12 -12.78 -9.89 2.72
N TRP A 13 -12.85 -11.22 2.79
CA TRP A 13 -11.78 -12.04 3.39
C TRP A 13 -10.44 -11.83 2.66
N HIS A 14 -10.43 -11.85 1.33
CA HIS A 14 -9.24 -11.55 0.54
C HIS A 14 -8.72 -10.12 0.81
N ARG A 15 -9.61 -9.13 0.91
CA ARG A 15 -9.24 -7.74 1.19
C ARG A 15 -8.57 -7.59 2.55
N ASN A 16 -8.97 -8.34 3.57
CA ASN A 16 -8.35 -8.28 4.90
C ASN A 16 -6.86 -8.65 4.89
N TRP A 17 -6.38 -9.35 3.86
CA TRP A 17 -4.96 -9.59 3.67
C TRP A 17 -4.16 -8.28 3.51
N ASP A 18 -4.72 -7.26 2.87
CA ASP A 18 -4.07 -5.95 2.71
C ASP A 18 -3.84 -5.23 4.06
N TRP A 19 -4.55 -5.61 5.12
CA TRP A 19 -4.52 -4.96 6.44
C TRP A 19 -3.59 -5.65 7.45
N GLN A 20 -2.85 -6.67 7.03
CA GLN A 20 -1.97 -7.42 7.92
C GLN A 20 -0.76 -6.61 8.38
N ASP A 21 -0.26 -5.72 7.51
CA ASP A 21 0.88 -4.89 7.81
C ASP A 21 0.81 -3.50 7.13
N GLU A 22 1.61 -2.56 7.62
CA GLU A 22 1.65 -1.19 7.10
C GLU A 22 2.12 -1.13 5.65
N TYR A 23 3.06 -2.00 5.27
CA TYR A 23 3.56 -2.04 3.91
C TYR A 23 2.46 -2.50 2.94
N SER A 24 1.75 -3.58 3.25
CA SER A 24 0.68 -4.15 2.43
C SER A 24 -0.45 -3.15 2.21
N ILE A 25 -0.86 -2.42 3.25
CA ILE A 25 -1.98 -1.46 3.15
C ILE A 25 -1.61 -0.25 2.29
N PHE A 26 -0.41 0.32 2.47
CA PHE A 26 0.03 1.45 1.65
C PHE A 26 0.31 1.03 0.21
N MET A 27 0.85 -0.17 0.00
CA MET A 27 1.09 -0.71 -1.33
C MET A 27 -0.23 -0.99 -2.07
N ALA A 28 -1.25 -1.50 -1.38
CA ALA A 28 -2.60 -1.62 -1.93
C ALA A 28 -3.18 -0.23 -2.32
N GLY A 29 -2.90 0.80 -1.52
CA GLY A 29 -3.24 2.18 -1.85
C GLY A 29 -2.60 2.66 -3.16
N LEU A 30 -1.31 2.39 -3.37
CA LEU A 30 -0.59 2.78 -4.60
C LEU A 30 -1.14 2.09 -5.86
N LYS A 31 -1.67 0.87 -5.73
CA LYS A 31 -2.36 0.18 -6.85
C LYS A 31 -3.61 0.93 -7.31
N VAL A 32 -4.27 1.67 -6.40
CA VAL A 32 -5.48 2.45 -6.71
C VAL A 32 -5.13 3.88 -7.12
N ASN A 33 -4.15 4.50 -6.46
CA ASN A 33 -3.71 5.86 -6.74
C ASN A 33 -2.19 5.91 -6.89
N SER A 34 -1.72 5.69 -8.11
CA SER A 34 -0.31 5.57 -8.47
C SER A 34 0.44 6.92 -8.53
N ARG A 35 -0.25 8.05 -8.36
CA ARG A 35 0.33 9.41 -8.38
C ARG A 35 0.20 10.13 -7.04
N ASN A 36 0.16 9.38 -5.95
CA ASN A 36 0.03 9.94 -4.61
C ASN A 36 1.37 9.91 -3.87
N ALA A 37 2.06 11.05 -3.83
CA ALA A 37 3.34 11.20 -3.14
C ALA A 37 3.28 10.78 -1.66
N LYS A 38 2.16 11.04 -0.98
CA LYS A 38 1.99 10.63 0.43
C LYS A 38 1.98 9.11 0.60
N LEU A 39 1.40 8.38 -0.34
CA LEU A 39 1.42 6.92 -0.30
C LEU A 39 2.84 6.37 -0.52
N PHE A 40 3.62 6.95 -1.44
CA PHE A 40 5.02 6.60 -1.60
C PHE A 40 5.82 6.84 -0.30
N ASN A 41 5.63 7.98 0.36
CA ASN A 41 6.26 8.27 1.66
C ASN A 41 5.88 7.25 2.74
N ASN A 42 4.60 6.90 2.83
CA ASN A 42 4.12 5.94 3.83
C ASN A 42 4.69 4.54 3.60
N VAL A 43 4.88 4.12 2.34
CA VAL A 43 5.62 2.88 2.03
C VAL A 43 7.07 2.98 2.48
N GLY A 44 7.72 4.12 2.23
CA GLY A 44 9.10 4.36 2.68
C GLY A 44 9.23 4.17 4.20
N HIS A 45 8.34 4.78 4.98
CA HIS A 45 8.32 4.59 6.44
C HIS A 45 8.00 3.15 6.87
N ALA A 46 7.10 2.45 6.19
CA ALA A 46 6.80 1.05 6.49
C ALA A 46 8.00 0.12 6.18
N LEU A 47 8.84 0.47 5.21
CA LEU A 47 10.09 -0.24 4.91
C LEU A 47 11.20 0.12 5.91
N GLU A 48 11.29 1.40 6.31
CA GLU A 48 12.19 1.88 7.35
C GLU A 48 11.95 1.17 8.69
N SER A 49 10.68 0.99 9.08
CA SER A 49 10.32 0.26 10.31
C SER A 49 10.68 -1.23 10.26
N GLN A 50 10.85 -1.79 9.04
CA GLN A 50 11.33 -3.14 8.79
C GLN A 50 12.86 -3.23 8.63
N GLY A 51 13.59 -2.11 8.76
CA GLY A 51 15.04 -2.05 8.56
C GLY A 51 15.49 -2.09 7.08
N LYS A 52 14.56 -1.96 6.13
CA LYS A 52 14.80 -1.99 4.68
C LYS A 52 15.11 -0.59 4.14
N TYR A 53 16.21 -0.02 4.60
CA TYR A 53 16.55 1.39 4.36
C TYR A 53 16.79 1.73 2.89
N TRP A 54 17.36 0.82 2.11
CA TRP A 54 17.64 1.05 0.69
C TRP A 54 16.36 1.11 -0.14
N GLU A 55 15.43 0.20 0.11
CA GLU A 55 14.12 0.23 -0.51
C GLU A 55 13.32 1.45 -0.06
N ALA A 56 13.37 1.79 1.24
CA ALA A 56 12.72 3.00 1.76
C ALA A 56 13.18 4.26 1.02
N LEU A 57 14.48 4.41 0.78
CA LEU A 57 15.07 5.53 0.05
C LEU A 57 14.52 5.63 -1.40
N ASP A 58 14.42 4.51 -2.11
CA ASP A 58 13.82 4.48 -3.47
C ASP A 58 12.35 4.96 -3.44
N TYR A 59 11.58 4.55 -2.43
CA TYR A 59 10.20 5.01 -2.27
C TYR A 59 10.11 6.51 -1.91
N PHE A 60 11.00 7.04 -1.09
CA PHE A 60 11.06 8.48 -0.81
C PHE A 60 11.44 9.29 -2.07
N GLN A 61 12.38 8.81 -2.88
CA GLN A 61 12.74 9.45 -4.15
C GLN A 61 11.55 9.46 -5.14
N LYS A 62 10.78 8.37 -5.21
CA LYS A 62 9.54 8.32 -5.98
C LYS A 62 8.48 9.30 -5.47
N ALA A 63 8.38 9.48 -4.15
CA ALA A 63 7.46 10.47 -3.59
C ALA A 63 7.81 11.89 -4.05
N VAL A 64 9.08 12.27 -4.03
CA VAL A 64 9.56 13.58 -4.50
C VAL A 64 9.26 13.76 -5.99
N SER A 65 9.59 12.76 -6.82
CA SER A 65 9.36 12.86 -8.27
C SER A 65 7.89 12.98 -8.64
N VAL A 66 7.00 12.30 -7.89
CA VAL A 66 5.55 12.39 -8.09
C VAL A 66 4.96 13.69 -7.54
N GLN A 67 5.54 14.26 -6.48
CA GLN A 67 5.10 15.52 -5.89
C GLN A 67 5.37 16.74 -6.80
N GLY A 68 6.26 16.60 -7.80
CA GLY A 68 6.58 17.65 -8.77
C GLY A 68 7.56 18.71 -8.26
N LEU A 69 8.42 18.34 -7.31
CA LEU A 69 9.57 19.13 -6.87
C LEU A 69 10.84 18.72 -7.62
#